data_AF-A0A6J6J8L0-F1
#
_entry.id   AF-A0A6J6J8L0-F1
#
_cell.length_a   1.000
_cell.length_b   1.000
_cell.length_c   1.000
_cell.angle_alpha   90.00
_cell.angle_beta   90.00
_cell.angle_gamma   90.00
#
_symmetry.space_group_name_H-M   'P 1'
#
loop_
_entity.id
_entity.type
_entity.pdbx_description
1 polymer ?
#
loop_
_entity_poly.entity_id
_entity_poly.type
_entity_poly.pdbx_seq_one_letter_code
_entity_poly.pdbx_strand_id
1 'polypeptide(L)'
;MSSISGSKVKKLVVACEAGMGSSVMIAKQLARQLKAQGIEVTHAPVNQLADSHPDVVLCHRGLGGRAKQAMPDTPVVVFDMFLGDPSIQAVVDAILNGDNISDD
;
A
#
# COMPACT_ATOMS: atom_id res chain seq x y z
N MET A 1 -1.79 13.27 9.07
CA MET A 1 -0.85 13.05 7.96
C MET A 1 0.24 12.14 8.49
N SER A 2 0.38 10.98 7.88
CA SER A 2 1.38 9.98 8.22
C SER A 2 2.37 9.88 7.08
N SER A 3 3.65 9.73 7.38
CA SER A 3 4.68 9.66 6.34
C SER A 3 5.82 8.72 6.69
N ILE A 4 6.41 8.09 5.68
CA ILE A 4 7.57 7.23 5.80
C ILE A 4 8.52 7.40 4.61
N SER A 5 9.83 7.36 4.86
CA SER A 5 10.82 7.29 3.77
C SER A 5 10.75 5.92 3.09
N GLY A 6 10.75 5.91 1.76
CA GLY A 6 10.71 4.72 0.93
C GLY A 6 11.81 3.70 1.28
N SER A 7 13.01 4.17 1.66
CA SER A 7 14.11 3.29 2.07
C SER A 7 13.87 2.56 3.40
N LYS A 8 12.89 3.00 4.19
CA LYS A 8 12.53 2.37 5.47
C LYS A 8 11.35 1.41 5.34
N VAL A 9 10.68 1.38 4.20
CA VAL A 9 9.54 0.49 3.95
C VAL A 9 10.03 -0.95 3.91
N LYS A 10 9.45 -1.80 4.75
CA LYS A 10 9.68 -3.25 4.75
C LYS A 10 8.42 -4.02 4.40
N LYS A 11 7.24 -3.47 4.71
CA LYS A 11 5.95 -4.12 4.46
C LYS A 11 4.93 -3.19 3.82
N LEU A 12 4.47 -3.56 2.63
CA LEU A 12 3.40 -2.89 1.90
C LEU A 12 2.17 -3.79 1.84
N VAL A 13 1.01 -3.28 2.25
CA VAL A 13 -0.24 -4.03 2.26
C VAL A 13 -1.24 -3.41 1.29
N VAL A 14 -1.74 -4.21 0.36
CA VAL A 14 -2.85 -3.83 -0.53
C VAL A 14 -4.16 -4.18 0.14
N ALA A 15 -4.91 -3.17 0.59
CA ALA A 15 -6.18 -3.32 1.26
C ALA A 15 -7.34 -3.42 0.26
N CYS A 16 -8.24 -4.37 0.48
CA CYS A 16 -9.50 -4.49 -0.28
C CYS A 16 -10.68 -4.84 0.63
N GLU A 17 -11.88 -4.94 0.06
CA GLU A 17 -13.09 -5.19 0.85
C GLU A 17 -13.16 -6.64 1.39
N ALA A 18 -12.90 -7.63 0.53
CA ALA A 18 -13.10 -9.04 0.86
C ALA A 18 -11.81 -9.86 1.04
N GLY A 19 -10.63 -9.27 0.83
CA GLY A 19 -9.36 -10.01 0.84
C GLY A 19 -9.16 -10.94 -0.36
N MET A 20 -10.10 -10.97 -1.32
CA MET A 20 -10.09 -11.86 -2.49
C MET A 20 -10.44 -11.05 -3.75
N GLY A 21 -9.63 -11.12 -4.80
CA GLY A 21 -9.87 -10.43 -6.08
C GLY A 21 -8.70 -9.57 -6.57
N SER A 22 -8.99 -8.33 -6.98
CA SER A 22 -8.03 -7.41 -7.62
C SER A 22 -6.82 -7.06 -6.77
N SER A 23 -6.94 -7.12 -5.43
CA SER A 23 -5.82 -6.94 -4.49
C SER A 23 -4.73 -8.00 -4.66
N VAL A 24 -5.10 -9.24 -5.00
CA VAL A 24 -4.15 -10.33 -5.20
C VAL A 24 -3.30 -10.07 -6.44
N MET A 25 -3.91 -9.53 -7.50
CA MET A 25 -3.21 -9.21 -8.74
C MET A 25 -2.21 -8.07 -8.52
N ILE A 26 -2.64 -6.96 -7.91
CA ILE A 26 -1.75 -5.83 -7.60
C ILE A 26 -0.64 -6.27 -6.65
N ALA A 27 -0.97 -6.95 -5.55
CA ALA A 27 0.03 -7.39 -4.58
C ALA A 27 1.10 -8.29 -5.23
N LYS A 28 0.71 -9.22 -6.11
CA LYS A 28 1.67 -10.05 -6.85
C LYS A 28 2.53 -9.25 -7.83
N GLN A 29 1.96 -8.25 -8.50
CA GLN A 29 2.70 -7.38 -9.40
C GLN A 29 3.74 -6.54 -8.63
N LEU A 30 3.31 -5.90 -7.54
CA LEU A 30 4.17 -5.10 -6.67
C LEU A 30 5.24 -5.95 -5.99
N ALA A 31 4.89 -7.15 -5.52
CA ALA A 31 5.84 -8.11 -4.95
C ALA A 31 6.97 -8.45 -5.94
N ARG A 32 6.65 -8.59 -7.23
CA ARG A 32 7.67 -8.85 -8.26
C ARG A 32 8.56 -7.63 -8.50
N GLN A 33 7.99 -6.44 -8.55
CA GLN A 33 8.73 -5.19 -8.77
C GLN A 33 9.65 -4.86 -7.59
N LEU A 34 9.18 -5.03 -6.36
CA LEU A 34 9.89 -4.66 -5.14
C LEU A 34 10.74 -5.79 -4.55
N LYS A 35 10.78 -6.96 -5.20
CA LYS A 35 11.53 -8.14 -4.75
C LYS A 35 13.01 -7.83 -4.49
N ALA A 36 13.62 -7.01 -5.33
CA ALA A 36 15.03 -6.63 -5.21
C ALA A 36 15.33 -5.81 -3.95
N GLN A 37 14.34 -5.11 -3.40
CA GLN A 37 14.45 -4.32 -2.17
C GLN A 37 14.19 -5.14 -0.90
N GLY A 38 13.81 -6.42 -1.04
CA GLY A 38 13.48 -7.28 0.10
C GLY A 38 12.19 -6.88 0.82
N ILE A 39 11.30 -6.16 0.14
CA ILE A 39 10.03 -5.66 0.71
C ILE A 39 8.98 -6.77 0.65
N GLU A 40 8.32 -7.01 1.77
CA GLU A 40 7.18 -7.90 1.87
C GLU A 40 5.94 -7.18 1.33
N VAL A 41 5.34 -7.73 0.27
CA VAL A 41 4.09 -7.20 -0.27
C VAL A 41 2.98 -8.23 -0.08
N THR A 42 1.95 -7.86 0.67
CA THR A 42 0.79 -8.72 0.95
C THR A 42 -0.51 -8.00 0.66
N HIS A 43 -1.63 -8.72 0.80
CA HIS A 43 -2.96 -8.13 0.75
C HIS A 43 -3.75 -8.55 1.99
N ALA A 44 -4.65 -7.67 2.43
CA ALA A 44 -5.52 -7.92 3.57
C ALA A 44 -6.87 -7.25 3.33
N PRO A 45 -7.96 -7.75 3.93
CA PRO A 45 -9.20 -6.98 3.96
C PRO A 45 -9.01 -5.76 4.88
N VAL A 46 -9.68 -4.64 4.57
CA VAL A 46 -9.49 -3.35 5.28
C VAL A 46 -9.72 -3.47 6.79
N ASN A 47 -10.62 -4.36 7.22
CA ASN A 47 -10.93 -4.62 8.63
C ASN A 47 -9.85 -5.43 9.37
N GLN A 48 -8.87 -6.04 8.68
CA GLN A 48 -7.77 -6.80 9.26
C GLN A 48 -6.41 -6.11 9.06
N LEU A 49 -6.40 -4.83 8.65
CA LEU A 49 -5.15 -4.09 8.47
C LEU A 49 -4.34 -4.03 9.77
N ALA A 50 -5.01 -3.88 10.92
CA ALA A 50 -4.39 -3.81 12.25
C ALA A 50 -3.46 -5.00 12.53
N ASP A 51 -3.88 -6.20 12.14
CA ASP A 51 -3.14 -7.44 12.39
C ASP A 51 -1.94 -7.60 11.44
N SER A 52 -1.94 -6.85 10.33
CA SER A 52 -0.92 -6.97 9.29
C SER A 52 0.31 -6.08 9.50
N HIS A 53 0.26 -5.11 10.43
CA HIS A 53 1.33 -4.16 10.74
C HIS A 53 2.04 -3.57 9.50
N PRO A 54 1.30 -2.86 8.62
CA PRO A 54 1.87 -2.27 7.41
C PRO A 54 2.71 -1.03 7.70
N ASP A 55 3.79 -0.85 6.93
CA ASP A 55 4.51 0.44 6.86
C ASP A 55 3.81 1.40 5.88
N VAL A 56 3.18 0.84 4.83
CA VAL A 56 2.41 1.57 3.82
C VAL A 56 1.18 0.75 3.45
N VAL A 57 0.04 1.42 3.32
CA VAL A 57 -1.21 0.81 2.84
C VAL A 57 -1.57 1.39 1.48
N LEU A 58 -1.83 0.53 0.51
CA LEU A 58 -2.48 0.90 -0.77
C LEU A 58 -3.94 0.45 -0.73
N CYS A 59 -4.88 1.31 -1.11
CA CYS A 59 -6.28 0.90 -1.21
C CYS A 59 -7.03 1.66 -2.31
N HIS A 60 -8.14 1.08 -2.80
CA HIS A 60 -8.99 1.80 -3.74
C HIS A 60 -9.65 3.00 -3.06
N ARG A 61 -9.86 4.11 -3.77
CA ARG A 61 -10.45 5.37 -3.25
C ARG A 61 -11.71 5.16 -2.39
N GLY A 62 -12.60 4.27 -2.81
CA GLY A 62 -13.83 3.92 -2.07
C GLY A 62 -13.61 3.32 -0.67
N LEU A 63 -12.39 2.88 -0.35
CA LEU A 63 -11.99 2.31 0.94
C LEU A 63 -11.05 3.21 1.73
N GLY A 64 -10.58 4.34 1.16
CA GLY A 64 -9.58 5.23 1.78
C GLY A 64 -9.95 5.68 3.18
N GLY A 65 -11.20 6.11 3.39
CA GLY A 65 -11.67 6.54 4.71
C GLY A 65 -11.62 5.42 5.77
N ARG A 66 -12.01 4.19 5.39
CA ARG A 66 -11.97 3.04 6.30
C ARG A 66 -10.55 2.58 6.58
N ALA A 67 -9.70 2.55 5.56
CA ALA A 67 -8.30 2.21 5.70
C ALA A 67 -7.59 3.23 6.62
N LYS A 68 -7.87 4.52 6.47
CA LYS A 68 -7.27 5.54 7.34
C LYS A 68 -7.79 5.50 8.78
N GLN A 69 -9.06 5.13 8.98
CA GLN A 69 -9.60 4.88 10.32
C GLN A 69 -8.93 3.66 10.99
N ALA A 70 -8.67 2.59 10.25
CA ALA A 70 -7.97 1.41 10.76
C ALA A 70 -6.48 1.67 11.01
N MET A 71 -5.88 2.60 10.27
CA MET A 71 -4.45 2.92 10.26
C MET A 71 -4.22 4.43 10.39
N PRO A 72 -4.49 5.03 11.56
CA PRO A 72 -4.37 6.47 11.76
C PRO A 72 -2.92 6.98 11.62
N ASP A 73 -1.95 6.13 11.97
CA ASP A 73 -0.52 6.50 12.02
C ASP A 73 0.31 5.94 10.85
N THR A 74 -0.31 5.17 9.95
CA THR A 74 0.36 4.64 8.75
C THR A 74 -0.10 5.42 7.51
N PRO A 75 0.80 5.73 6.57
CA PRO A 75 0.43 6.33 5.29
C PRO A 75 -0.50 5.40 4.50
N VAL A 76 -1.70 5.90 4.19
CA VAL A 76 -2.70 5.25 3.35
C VAL A 76 -2.78 5.98 2.01
N VAL A 77 -2.24 5.36 0.97
CA VAL A 77 -2.29 5.90 -0.39
C VAL A 77 -3.47 5.29 -1.13
N VAL A 78 -4.31 6.16 -1.69
CA VAL A 78 -5.48 5.76 -2.48
C VAL A 78 -5.15 5.66 -3.96
N PHE A 79 -5.76 4.70 -4.65
CA PHE A 79 -5.70 4.57 -6.11
C PHE A 79 -7.11 4.41 -6.69
N ASP A 80 -7.26 4.71 -7.97
CA ASP A 80 -8.53 4.61 -8.70
C ASP A 80 -8.52 3.45 -9.69
N MET A 81 -7.38 3.21 -10.34
CA MET A 81 -7.25 2.17 -11.35
C MET A 81 -6.41 1.00 -10.83
N PHE A 82 -6.81 -0.23 -11.15
CA PHE A 82 -6.01 -1.40 -10.73
C PHE A 82 -4.78 -1.62 -11.60
N LEU A 83 -4.72 -0.98 -12.78
CA LEU A 83 -3.63 -1.08 -13.74
C LEU A 83 -3.30 0.32 -14.27
N GLY A 84 -2.02 0.71 -14.17
CA GLY A 84 -1.55 1.99 -14.68
C GLY A 84 -1.95 3.21 -13.84
N ASP A 85 -2.32 3.01 -12.58
CA ASP A 85 -2.62 4.13 -11.70
C ASP A 85 -1.33 4.88 -11.30
N PRO A 86 -1.30 6.21 -11.47
CA PRO A 86 -0.11 7.00 -11.16
C PRO A 86 0.23 6.97 -9.67
N SER A 87 -0.75 6.79 -8.78
CA SER A 87 -0.53 6.76 -7.32
C SER A 87 0.20 5.48 -6.90
N ILE A 88 -0.13 4.35 -7.53
CA ILE A 88 0.60 3.09 -7.33
C ILE A 88 2.04 3.24 -7.81
N GLN A 89 2.24 3.82 -8.99
CA GLN A 89 3.57 4.02 -9.55
C GLN A 89 4.41 4.97 -8.68
N ALA A 90 3.83 6.05 -8.20
CA ALA A 90 4.49 7.00 -7.30
C ALA A 90 4.99 6.32 -6.01
N VAL A 91 4.20 5.42 -5.42
CA VAL A 91 4.63 4.65 -4.24
C VAL A 91 5.81 3.73 -4.57
N VAL A 92 5.75 3.03 -5.71
CA VAL A 92 6.86 2.17 -6.15
C VAL A 92 8.13 2.98 -6.38
N ASP A 93 8.03 4.09 -7.10
CA ASP A 93 9.18 4.95 -7.40
C ASP A 93 9.76 5.56 -6.11
N ALA A 94 8.91 6.01 -5.19
CA ALA A 94 9.34 6.53 -3.90
C ALA A 94 10.08 5.48 -3.06
N ILE A 95 9.62 4.22 -3.08
CA ILE A 95 10.31 3.10 -2.45
C ILE A 95 11.69 2.88 -3.07
N LEU A 96 11.78 2.88 -4.41
CA LEU A 96 13.02 2.61 -5.14
C LEU A 96 14.05 3.73 -4.98
N ASN A 97 13.60 4.99 -4.93
CA ASN A 97 14.46 6.16 -4.81
C ASN A 97 14.75 6.55 -3.35
N GLY A 98 13.95 6.05 -2.41
CA GLY A 98 14.03 6.43 -1.00
C GLY A 98 13.25 7.70 -0.63
N ASP A 99 12.41 8.19 -1.53
CA ASP A 99 11.60 9.40 -1.34
C ASP A 99 10.52 9.21 -0.27
N ASN A 100 9.99 10.32 0.24
CA ASN A 100 8.96 10.28 1.27
C ASN A 100 7.59 9.90 0.69
N ILE A 101 6.90 8.98 1.36
CA ILE A 101 5.53 8.54 1.05
C ILE A 101 4.62 9.11 2.13
N SER A 102 3.59 9.85 1.75
CA SER A 102 2.60 10.43 2.67
C SER A 102 1.17 10.26 2.15
N ASP A 103 0.20 10.43 3.04
CA ASP A 103 -1.25 10.35 2.75
C ASP A 103 -1.95 11.72 2.76
N ASP A 104 -1.19 12.76 2.42
CA ASP A 104 -1.65 14.14 2.20
C ASP A 104 -2.46 14.31 0.92
#